data_AF-A0A2H5ZT03-F1
#
_entry.id   AF-A0A2H5ZT03-F1
#
_cell.length_a   1.000
_cell.length_b   1.000
_cell.length_c   1.000
_cell.angle_alpha   90.00
_cell.angle_beta   90.00
_cell.angle_gamma   90.00
#
_symmetry.space_group_name_H-M   'P 1'
#
loop_
_entity.id
_entity.type
_entity.pdbx_description
1 polymer ?
#
loop_
_entity_poly.entity_id
_entity_poly.type
_entity_poly.pdbx_seq_one_letter_code
_entity_poly.pdbx_strand_id
1 'polypeptide(L)'
;MMAANRGLLAADKRYLAGVIHQVWRACQGFVSVVMERGPEDAFFVLDELDEWAAAQRRRLSGRTARRPAGLSAQGLRVARELLDDVSTFCSAIGDMVARLRASPLSPDEVEEECLMIVDGFVAWTHRMATQLGLSRNLRPQVIWPLR
;
A
#
# COMPACT_ATOMS: atom_id res chain seq x y z
N MET A 1 21.78 3.59 -2.37
CA MET A 1 22.68 2.41 -2.26
C MET A 1 21.94 1.33 -1.47
N MET A 2 21.35 0.31 -2.11
CA MET A 2 20.72 -0.82 -1.38
C MET A 2 20.92 -2.16 -2.10
N ALA A 3 21.64 -3.05 -1.40
CA ALA A 3 21.87 -4.45 -1.75
C ALA A 3 20.82 -5.36 -1.06
N ALA A 4 19.53 -5.03 -1.16
CA ALA A 4 18.47 -5.60 -0.30
C ALA A 4 18.07 -7.06 -0.63
N ASN A 5 18.42 -7.58 -1.80
CA ASN A 5 17.92 -8.90 -2.24
C ASN A 5 18.74 -10.09 -1.68
N ARG A 6 19.98 -9.84 -1.20
CA ARG A 6 20.85 -10.88 -0.61
C ARG A 6 20.56 -11.01 0.89
N GLY A 7 19.48 -11.70 1.27
CA GLY A 7 19.26 -12.06 2.69
C GLY A 7 17.83 -12.33 3.12
N LEU A 8 16.82 -11.99 2.30
CA LEU A 8 15.42 -12.31 2.62
C LEU A 8 15.13 -13.80 2.40
N LEU A 9 14.60 -14.45 3.44
CA LEU A 9 14.15 -15.83 3.40
C LEU A 9 12.80 -15.95 2.66
N ALA A 10 12.45 -17.17 2.26
CA ALA A 10 11.16 -17.43 1.61
C ALA A 10 9.95 -17.04 2.49
N ALA A 11 10.06 -17.18 3.81
CA ALA A 11 9.04 -16.69 4.75
C ALA A 11 8.92 -15.16 4.73
N ASP A 12 10.05 -14.44 4.71
CA ASP A 12 10.08 -12.97 4.63
C ASP A 12 9.40 -12.49 3.34
N LYS A 13 9.76 -13.10 2.21
CA LYS A 13 9.19 -12.75 0.90
C LYS A 13 7.69 -12.98 0.83
N ARG A 14 7.20 -14.10 1.38
CA ARG A 14 5.75 -14.38 1.45
C ARG A 14 5.01 -13.34 2.29
N TYR A 15 5.58 -12.94 3.43
CA TYR A 15 4.98 -11.92 4.27
C TYR A 15 4.94 -10.55 3.57
N LEU A 16 6.07 -10.11 3.01
CA LEU A 16 6.16 -8.83 2.28
C LEU A 16 5.23 -8.80 1.06
N ALA A 17 5.13 -9.91 0.33
CA ALA A 17 4.16 -10.04 -0.75
C ALA A 17 2.70 -9.93 -0.24
N GLY A 18 2.40 -10.48 0.94
CA GLY A 18 1.11 -10.30 1.60
C GLY A 18 0.80 -8.84 1.92
N VAL A 19 1.80 -8.06 2.35
CA VAL A 19 1.64 -6.62 2.57
C VAL A 19 1.30 -5.90 1.28
N ILE A 20 2.05 -6.16 0.20
CA ILE A 20 1.80 -5.58 -1.13
C ILE A 20 0.41 -5.95 -1.64
N HIS A 21 -0.02 -7.20 -1.46
CA HIS A 21 -1.37 -7.62 -1.85
C HIS A 21 -2.48 -6.88 -1.10
N GLN A 22 -2.26 -6.58 0.19
CA GLN A 22 -3.23 -5.80 0.95
C GLN A 22 -3.32 -4.36 0.42
N VAL A 23 -2.19 -3.75 0.07
CA VAL A 23 -2.16 -2.41 -0.56
C VAL A 23 -2.92 -2.44 -1.88
N TRP A 24 -2.65 -3.40 -2.76
CA TRP A 24 -3.38 -3.52 -4.03
C TRP A 24 -4.89 -3.69 -3.86
N ARG A 25 -5.31 -4.48 -2.85
CA ARG A 25 -6.73 -4.63 -2.53
C ARG A 25 -7.36 -3.30 -2.10
N ALA A 26 -6.67 -2.53 -1.27
CA ALA A 26 -7.14 -1.22 -0.84
C ALA A 26 -7.16 -0.23 -2.02
N CYS A 27 -6.13 -0.19 -2.87
CA CYS A 27 -6.13 0.64 -4.07
C CYS A 27 -7.30 0.29 -5.00
N GLN A 28 -7.58 -1.00 -5.22
CA GLN A 28 -8.75 -1.41 -6.00
C GLN A 28 -10.06 -0.99 -5.34
N GLY A 29 -10.17 -1.11 -4.02
CA GLY A 29 -11.33 -0.64 -3.26
C GLY A 29 -11.53 0.86 -3.39
N PHE A 30 -10.44 1.64 -3.31
CA PHE A 30 -10.46 3.08 -3.49
C PHE A 30 -10.98 3.44 -4.88
N VAL A 31 -10.42 2.85 -5.94
CA VAL A 31 -10.88 3.08 -7.33
C VAL A 31 -12.36 2.75 -7.46
N SER A 32 -12.82 1.61 -6.94
CA SER A 32 -14.26 1.27 -6.97
C SER A 32 -15.12 2.31 -6.27
N VAL A 33 -14.71 2.80 -5.09
CA VAL A 33 -15.48 3.82 -4.36
C VAL A 33 -15.48 5.17 -5.08
N VAL A 34 -14.34 5.59 -5.64
CA VAL A 34 -14.25 6.81 -6.46
C VAL A 34 -15.27 6.75 -7.60
N MET A 35 -15.26 5.65 -8.37
CA MET A 35 -16.14 5.50 -9.54
C MET A 35 -17.63 5.37 -9.17
N GLU A 36 -17.96 4.82 -8.01
CA GLU A 36 -19.35 4.55 -7.61
C GLU A 36 -19.99 5.68 -6.79
N ARG A 37 -19.18 6.38 -5.98
CA ARG A 37 -19.66 7.31 -4.93
C ARG A 37 -18.90 8.63 -4.91
N GLY A 38 -17.83 8.73 -5.68
CA GLY A 38 -16.98 9.91 -5.75
C GLY A 38 -15.79 9.88 -4.76
N PRO A 39 -14.84 10.82 -4.94
CA PRO A 39 -13.60 10.88 -4.16
C PRO A 39 -13.77 11.07 -2.65
N GLU A 40 -14.87 11.68 -2.21
CA GLU A 40 -15.10 12.00 -0.80
C GLU A 40 -15.24 10.74 0.07
N ASP A 41 -15.91 9.71 -0.45
CA ASP A 41 -16.12 8.45 0.26
C ASP A 41 -14.89 7.53 0.15
N ALA A 42 -14.03 7.73 -0.85
CA ALA A 42 -12.89 6.86 -1.11
C ALA A 42 -11.78 7.01 -0.06
N PHE A 43 -11.69 8.17 0.60
CA PHE A 43 -10.72 8.44 1.67
C PHE A 43 -10.73 7.38 2.77
N PHE A 44 -11.91 6.90 3.17
CA PHE A 44 -12.04 5.90 4.24
C PHE A 44 -11.33 4.58 3.92
N VAL A 45 -11.20 4.23 2.64
CA VAL A 45 -10.47 3.01 2.23
C VAL A 45 -8.98 3.12 2.55
N LEU A 46 -8.39 4.31 2.43
CA LEU A 46 -6.99 4.55 2.75
C LEU A 46 -6.76 4.70 4.24
N ASP A 47 -7.73 5.26 4.97
CA ASP A 47 -7.71 5.31 6.43
C ASP A 47 -7.72 3.90 7.03
N GLU A 48 -8.60 3.02 6.54
CA GLU A 48 -8.61 1.59 6.92
C GLU A 48 -7.28 0.89 6.61
N LEU A 49 -6.64 1.22 5.48
CA LEU A 49 -5.33 0.68 5.12
C LEU A 49 -4.24 1.17 6.08
N ASP A 50 -4.26 2.44 6.48
CA ASP A 50 -3.32 3.02 7.44
C ASP A 50 -3.48 2.37 8.82
N GLU A 51 -4.72 2.27 9.33
CA GLU A 51 -5.01 1.60 10.59
C GLU A 51 -4.52 0.15 10.59
N TRP A 52 -4.75 -0.56 9.48
CA TRP A 52 -4.25 -1.90 9.29
C TRP A 52 -2.71 -1.94 9.30
N ALA A 53 -2.03 -1.04 8.61
CA ALA A 53 -0.58 -0.98 8.54
C ALA A 53 0.03 -0.69 9.92
N ALA A 54 -0.53 0.26 10.66
CA ALA A 54 -0.17 0.56 12.03
C ALA A 54 -0.39 -0.66 12.96
N ALA A 55 -1.49 -1.39 12.80
CA ALA A 55 -1.74 -2.61 13.54
C ALA A 55 -0.71 -3.70 13.22
N GLN A 56 -0.34 -3.89 11.95
CA GLN A 56 0.71 -4.84 11.58
C GLN A 56 2.06 -4.44 12.17
N ARG A 57 2.44 -3.16 12.14
CA ARG A 57 3.68 -2.67 12.79
C ARG A 57 3.71 -3.00 14.27
N ARG A 58 2.61 -2.78 15.00
CA ARG A 58 2.49 -3.14 16.43
C ARG A 58 2.65 -4.66 16.65
N ARG A 59 2.14 -5.49 15.74
CA ARG A 59 2.35 -6.94 15.80
C ARG A 59 3.81 -7.34 15.58
N LEU A 60 4.54 -6.59 14.74
CA LEU A 60 5.95 -6.85 14.48
C LEU A 60 6.87 -6.33 15.59
N SER A 61 6.48 -5.30 16.36
CA SER A 61 7.30 -4.68 17.41
C SER A 61 7.44 -5.54 18.67
N GLY A 62 6.41 -6.28 19.05
CA GLY A 62 6.43 -7.12 20.26
C GLY A 62 6.95 -8.55 20.07
N ARG A 63 7.39 -9.19 21.17
CA ARG A 63 7.46 -10.65 21.31
C ARG A 63 6.08 -11.20 21.69
N THR A 64 5.05 -10.82 20.93
CA THR A 64 3.68 -11.27 21.19
C THR A 64 3.44 -12.62 20.51
N ALA A 65 2.54 -13.44 21.06
CA ALA A 65 2.11 -14.69 20.44
C ALA A 65 1.50 -14.50 19.04
N ARG A 66 1.12 -13.25 18.69
CA ARG A 66 0.52 -12.87 17.39
C ARG A 66 1.54 -12.44 16.34
N ARG A 67 2.83 -12.40 16.67
CA ARG A 67 3.89 -12.06 15.73
C ARG A 67 4.02 -13.17 14.68
N PRO A 68 4.13 -12.84 13.37
CA PRO A 68 4.36 -13.83 12.34
C PRO A 68 5.62 -14.66 12.64
N ALA A 69 5.45 -15.97 12.73
CA ALA A 69 6.55 -16.91 12.97
C ALA A 69 7.44 -17.04 11.71
N GLY A 70 8.72 -17.33 11.92
CA GLY A 70 9.65 -17.64 10.83
C GLY A 70 10.19 -16.43 10.05
N LEU A 71 9.86 -15.20 10.46
CA LEU A 71 10.49 -14.00 9.90
C LEU A 71 11.91 -13.80 10.45
N SER A 72 12.86 -13.56 9.55
CA SER A 72 14.24 -13.22 9.91
C SER A 72 14.34 -11.81 10.51
N ALA A 73 15.44 -11.50 11.18
CA ALA A 73 15.69 -10.15 11.69
C ALA A 73 15.68 -9.09 10.57
N GLN A 74 16.19 -9.44 9.39
CA GLN A 74 16.16 -8.57 8.22
C GLN A 74 14.73 -8.43 7.67
N GLY A 75 14.00 -9.54 7.53
CA GLY A 75 12.62 -9.52 7.06
C GLY A 75 11.70 -8.67 7.94
N LEU A 76 11.89 -8.71 9.26
CA LEU A 76 11.16 -7.86 10.20
C LEU A 76 11.45 -6.38 10.03
N ARG A 77 12.72 -6.02 9.80
CA ARG A 77 13.12 -4.63 9.60
C ARG A 77 12.49 -4.09 8.31
N VAL A 78 12.68 -4.80 7.20
CA VAL A 78 12.11 -4.45 5.90
C VAL A 78 10.59 -4.41 5.95
N ALA A 79 9.94 -5.34 6.66
CA ALA A 79 8.50 -5.33 6.83
C ALA A 79 7.99 -4.11 7.60
N ARG A 80 8.70 -3.68 8.65
CA ARG A 80 8.33 -2.49 9.41
C ARG A 80 8.53 -1.21 8.59
N GLU A 81 9.62 -1.12 7.83
CA GLU A 81 9.89 -0.01 6.90
C GLU A 81 8.79 0.06 5.83
N LEU A 82 8.50 -1.07 5.17
CA LEU A 82 7.43 -1.12 4.15
C LEU A 82 6.06 -0.70 4.71
N LEU A 83 5.71 -1.12 5.93
CA LEU A 83 4.46 -0.72 6.56
C LEU A 83 4.44 0.76 6.99
N ASP A 84 5.60 1.32 7.35
CA ASP A 84 5.73 2.76 7.65
C ASP A 84 5.56 3.60 6.39
N ASP A 85 6.16 3.16 5.27
CA ASP A 85 5.98 3.77 3.96
C ASP A 85 4.50 3.72 3.54
N VAL A 86 3.82 2.58 3.72
CA VAL A 86 2.39 2.45 3.44
C VAL A 86 1.57 3.47 4.22
N SER A 87 1.80 3.60 5.54
CA SER A 87 1.14 4.62 6.37
C SER A 87 1.41 6.03 5.85
N THR A 88 2.67 6.33 5.53
CA THR A 88 3.09 7.64 4.99
C THR A 88 2.37 7.96 3.68
N PHE A 89 2.25 6.98 2.77
CA PHE A 89 1.48 7.13 1.54
C PHE A 89 0.00 7.37 1.82
N CYS A 90 -0.63 6.61 2.71
CA CYS A 90 -2.05 6.78 3.03
C CYS A 90 -2.33 8.20 3.57
N SER A 91 -1.51 8.69 4.51
CA SER A 91 -1.63 10.06 5.02
C SER A 91 -1.41 11.11 3.93
N ALA A 92 -0.37 10.96 3.10
CA ALA A 92 -0.05 11.92 2.04
C ALA A 92 -1.15 11.98 0.97
N ILE A 93 -1.70 10.83 0.57
CA ILE A 93 -2.83 10.77 -0.37
C ILE A 93 -4.07 11.40 0.27
N GLY A 94 -4.33 11.13 1.55
CA GLY A 94 -5.39 11.77 2.31
C GLY A 94 -5.32 13.29 2.28
N ASP A 95 -4.14 13.85 2.53
CA ASP A 95 -3.88 15.29 2.44
C ASP A 95 -4.07 15.84 1.01
N MET A 96 -3.63 15.09 -0.01
CA MET A 96 -3.82 15.48 -1.41
C MET A 96 -5.30 15.52 -1.79
N VAL A 97 -6.07 14.49 -1.44
CA VAL A 97 -7.52 14.43 -1.68
C VAL A 97 -8.23 15.59 -0.97
N ALA A 98 -7.87 15.88 0.29
CA ALA A 98 -8.43 17.01 1.02
C ALA A 98 -8.12 18.36 0.33
N ARG A 99 -6.94 18.52 -0.26
CA ARG A 99 -6.57 19.72 -1.05
C ARG A 99 -7.31 19.81 -2.37
N LEU A 100 -7.52 18.69 -3.06
CA LEU A 100 -8.29 18.65 -4.31
C LEU A 100 -9.72 19.14 -4.07
N ARG A 101 -10.33 18.83 -2.93
CA ARG A 101 -11.66 19.35 -2.55
C ARG A 101 -11.72 20.87 -2.38
N ALA A 102 -10.61 21.50 -2.00
CA ALA A 102 -10.51 22.95 -1.86
C ALA A 102 -10.02 23.63 -3.16
N SER A 103 -9.72 22.85 -4.20
CA SER A 103 -9.21 23.34 -5.48
C SER A 103 -10.36 23.85 -6.37
N PRO A 104 -10.07 24.68 -7.38
CA PRO A 104 -11.07 25.15 -8.34
C PRO A 104 -11.40 24.10 -9.42
N LEU A 105 -10.92 22.86 -9.28
CA LEU A 105 -11.16 21.78 -10.24
C LEU A 105 -12.64 21.39 -10.27
N SER A 106 -13.10 21.00 -11.45
CA SER A 106 -14.40 20.36 -11.63
C SER A 106 -14.43 18.97 -10.98
N PRO A 107 -15.61 18.42 -10.68
CA PRO A 107 -15.72 17.08 -10.10
C PRO A 107 -15.01 15.98 -10.90
N ASP A 108 -15.09 16.04 -12.23
CA ASP A 108 -14.45 15.06 -13.13
C ASP A 108 -12.91 15.15 -13.05
N GLU A 109 -12.36 16.36 -12.98
CA GLU A 109 -10.91 16.58 -12.81
C GLU A 109 -10.43 16.10 -11.43
N VAL A 110 -11.23 16.28 -10.37
CA VAL A 110 -10.90 15.77 -9.03
C VAL A 110 -10.89 14.24 -9.02
N GLU A 111 -11.85 13.60 -9.70
CA GLU A 111 -11.88 12.15 -9.88
C GLU A 111 -10.62 11.65 -10.60
N GLU A 112 -10.27 12.25 -11.74
CA GLU A 112 -9.08 11.88 -12.52
C GLU A 112 -7.80 12.00 -11.68
N GLU A 113 -7.62 13.11 -10.97
CA GLU A 113 -6.45 13.31 -10.08
C GLU A 113 -6.39 12.25 -8.97
N CYS A 114 -7.52 11.89 -8.37
CA CYS A 114 -7.56 10.84 -7.35
C CYS A 114 -7.16 9.46 -7.92
N LEU A 115 -7.60 9.13 -9.13
CA LEU A 115 -7.22 7.89 -9.82
C LEU A 115 -5.73 7.87 -10.16
N MET A 116 -5.17 8.99 -10.65
CA MET A 116 -3.74 9.11 -10.93
C MET A 116 -2.88 8.95 -9.67
N ILE A 117 -3.30 9.54 -8.54
CA ILE A 117 -2.58 9.42 -7.27
C ILE A 117 -2.51 7.96 -6.83
N VAL A 118 -3.62 7.22 -6.91
CA VAL A 118 -3.65 5.80 -6.56
C VAL A 118 -2.85 4.94 -7.53
N ASP A 119 -2.86 5.24 -8.83
CA ASP A 119 -1.97 4.57 -9.79
C ASP A 119 -0.49 4.79 -9.43
N GLY A 120 -0.12 5.99 -8.99
CA GLY A 120 1.22 6.27 -8.45
C GLY A 120 1.59 5.35 -7.27
N PHE A 121 0.65 5.09 -6.35
CA PHE A 121 0.88 4.20 -5.21
C PHE A 121 1.06 2.74 -5.67
N VAL A 122 0.28 2.31 -6.65
CA VAL A 122 0.38 0.99 -7.28
C VAL A 122 1.72 0.82 -8.00
N ALA A 123 2.12 1.79 -8.81
CA ALA A 123 3.42 1.80 -9.48
C ALA A 123 4.58 1.74 -8.47
N TRP A 124 4.48 2.46 -7.35
CA TRP A 124 5.46 2.37 -6.26
C TRP A 124 5.54 0.95 -5.68
N THR A 125 4.40 0.31 -5.37
CA THR A 125 4.41 -1.06 -4.84
C THR A 125 5.00 -2.08 -5.84
N HIS A 126 4.79 -1.91 -7.15
CA HIS A 126 5.44 -2.74 -8.17
C HIS A 126 6.96 -2.56 -8.20
N ARG A 127 7.44 -1.31 -8.03
CA ARG A 127 8.87 -1.03 -7.89
C ARG A 127 9.43 -1.70 -6.64
N MET A 128 8.75 -1.60 -5.49
CA MET A 128 9.17 -2.26 -4.25
C MET A 128 9.20 -3.78 -4.39
N ALA A 129 8.16 -4.37 -4.99
CA ALA A 129 8.09 -5.79 -5.29
C ALA A 129 9.29 -6.30 -6.10
N THR A 130 9.68 -5.53 -7.12
CA THR A 130 10.82 -5.84 -7.98
C THR A 130 12.13 -5.77 -7.20
N GLN A 131 12.34 -4.70 -6.44
CA GLN A 131 13.55 -4.50 -5.62
C GLN A 131 13.72 -5.58 -4.54
N LEU A 132 12.62 -6.02 -3.94
CA LEU A 132 12.57 -7.07 -2.91
C LEU A 132 12.59 -8.49 -3.50
N GLY A 133 12.57 -8.63 -4.83
CA GLY A 133 12.57 -9.92 -5.51
C GLY A 133 11.33 -10.77 -5.19
N LEU A 134 10.16 -10.12 -5.12
CA LEU A 134 8.87 -10.72 -4.75
C LEU A 134 8.04 -11.17 -5.95
N SER A 135 8.52 -10.97 -7.18
CA SER A 135 7.75 -11.19 -8.40
C SER A 135 7.13 -12.60 -8.51
N ARG A 136 7.77 -13.64 -7.95
CA ARG A 136 7.23 -15.01 -7.93
C ARG A 136 6.14 -15.24 -6.88
N ASN A 137 6.05 -14.34 -5.90
CA ASN A 137 5.09 -14.40 -4.79
C ASN A 137 3.86 -13.53 -5.03
N LEU A 138 3.92 -12.64 -6.03
CA LEU A 138 2.82 -11.78 -6.40
C LEU A 138 2.11 -12.36 -7.62
N ARG A 139 0.79 -12.52 -7.52
CA ARG A 139 -0.05 -12.70 -8.71
C ARG A 139 -0.39 -11.34 -9.30
N PRO A 140 -0.40 -11.16 -10.63
CA PRO A 140 -0.90 -9.93 -11.24
C PRO A 140 -2.33 -9.69 -10.75
N GLN A 141 -2.57 -8.56 -10.09
CA GLN A 141 -3.91 -8.03 -9.89
C GLN A 141 -4.13 -7.05 -11.03
N VAL A 142 -5.15 -7.28 -11.86
CA VAL A 142 -5.66 -6.25 -12.74
C VAL A 142 -6.42 -5.31 -11.83
N ILE A 143 -5.75 -4.23 -11.41
CA ILE A 143 -6.48 -3.04 -10.99
C ILE A 143 -7.18 -2.56 -12.25
N TRP A 144 -8.47 -2.23 -12.13
CA TRP A 144 -9.36 -1.89 -13.25
C TRP A 144 -8.60 -1.19 -14.38
N PRO A 145 -8.75 -1.58 -15.66
CA PRO A 145 -7.91 -1.04 -16.71
C PRO A 145 -8.05 0.48 -16.71
N LEU A 146 -6.99 1.16 -16.28
CA LEU A 146 -6.74 2.55 -16.59
C LEU A 146 -6.86 2.63 -18.11
N ARG A 147 -7.92 3.30 -18.56
CA ARG A 147 -8.21 3.47 -19.98
C ARG A 147 -7.18 4.40 -20.62
#